data_AF-A0AAE0LPY7-F1
#
_entry.id   AF-A0AAE0LPY7-F1
#
_cell.length_a   1.000
_cell.length_b   1.000
_cell.length_c   1.000
_cell.angle_alpha   90.00
_cell.angle_beta   90.00
_cell.angle_gamma   90.00
#
_symmetry.space_group_name_H-M   'P 1'
#
loop_
_entity.id
_entity.type
_entity.pdbx_description
1 polymer ?
#
loop_
_entity_poly.entity_id
_entity_poly.type
_entity_poly.pdbx_seq_one_letter_code
_entity_poly.pdbx_strand_id
1 'polypeptide(L)'
;MRFQAPQLGAMGVTFSIMRACQFASLIAVIGLCANFINGITTAEHDPPAELIGTLTVAVTSVVYVVITYILYYDSMLPLLFTGIFDGLLLIASIVVASLLGKPLSKLNCAALPTSTGLAGTTTAFISTAGVPIRATIITQTVSYPSFVTLDRTTCYEIKAVWGLSIAHCVLFSFSALVCVGLWHRLRSEAATNTEPKDIEG
;
A
#
# COMPACT_ATOMS: atom_id res chain seq x y z
N MET A 1 -27.13 18.07 5.90
CA MET A 1 -26.30 17.25 6.79
C MET A 1 -24.98 17.98 6.98
N ARG A 2 -24.64 18.41 8.20
CA ARG A 2 -23.35 19.06 8.45
C ARG A 2 -22.32 17.96 8.68
N PHE A 3 -21.28 17.90 7.84
CA PHE A 3 -20.10 17.07 8.08
C PHE A 3 -19.41 17.61 9.34
N GLN A 4 -19.75 17.05 10.49
CA GLN A 4 -19.13 17.43 11.76
C GLN A 4 -18.28 16.25 12.21
N ALA A 5 -16.95 16.41 12.11
CA ALA A 5 -16.03 15.40 12.60
C ALA A 5 -16.24 15.19 14.11
N PRO A 6 -16.12 13.96 14.61
CA PRO A 6 -16.22 13.69 16.04
C PRO A 6 -15.15 14.48 16.81
N GLN A 7 -15.55 15.07 17.95
CA GLN A 7 -14.72 15.94 18.80
C GLN A 7 -13.71 15.13 19.64
N LEU A 8 -12.90 14.29 18.99
CA LEU A 8 -11.90 13.40 19.61
C LEU A 8 -10.55 14.11 19.85
N GLY A 9 -10.54 15.45 19.80
CA GLY A 9 -9.35 16.28 19.96
C GLY A 9 -8.26 15.97 18.93
N ALA A 10 -7.00 16.17 19.32
CA ALA A 10 -5.84 15.97 18.44
C ALA A 10 -5.74 14.54 17.86
N MET A 11 -6.21 13.52 18.58
CA MET A 11 -6.14 12.12 18.13
C MET A 11 -7.06 11.86 16.93
N GLY A 12 -8.23 12.50 16.89
CA GLY A 12 -9.15 12.41 15.74
C GLY A 12 -8.62 13.09 14.48
N VAL A 13 -7.92 14.22 14.65
CA VAL A 13 -7.24 14.92 13.54
C VAL A 13 -6.12 14.05 12.99
N THR A 14 -5.28 13.47 13.86
CA THR A 14 -4.21 12.57 13.46
C THR A 14 -4.73 11.36 12.68
N PHE A 15 -5.85 10.75 13.13
CA PHE A 15 -6.49 9.65 12.41
C PHE A 15 -6.93 10.07 10.99
N SER A 16 -7.56 11.24 10.87
CA SER A 16 -8.03 11.75 9.57
C SER A 16 -6.87 12.03 8.61
N ILE A 17 -5.78 12.63 9.10
CA ILE A 17 -4.57 12.88 8.30
C ILE A 17 -3.93 11.56 7.87
N MET A 18 -3.84 10.60 8.77
CA MET A 18 -3.28 9.28 8.49
C MET A 18 -4.05 8.58 7.36
N ARG A 19 -5.40 8.60 7.41
CA ARG A 19 -6.26 8.05 6.35
C ARG A 19 -6.07 8.76 5.02
N ALA A 20 -5.95 10.09 5.01
CA ALA A 20 -5.69 10.86 3.79
C ALA A 20 -4.33 10.49 3.15
N CYS A 21 -3.27 10.40 3.96
CA CYS A 21 -1.94 9.99 3.51
C CYS A 21 -1.93 8.54 2.98
N GLN A 22 -2.61 7.61 3.67
CA GLN A 22 -2.78 6.23 3.22
C GLN A 22 -3.49 6.19 1.86
N PHE A 23 -4.61 6.91 1.73
CA PHE A 23 -5.37 6.96 0.48
C PHE A 23 -4.53 7.50 -0.69
N ALA A 24 -3.88 8.65 -0.52
CA ALA A 24 -3.08 9.26 -1.58
C ALA A 24 -1.92 8.37 -2.05
N SER A 25 -1.21 7.74 -1.10
CA SER A 25 -0.10 6.84 -1.42
C SER A 25 -0.55 5.53 -2.05
N LEU A 26 -1.71 4.98 -1.63
CA LEU A 26 -2.30 3.78 -2.25
C LEU A 26 -2.73 4.03 -3.69
N ILE A 27 -3.33 5.18 -4.00
CA ILE A 27 -3.67 5.56 -5.38
C ILE A 27 -2.42 5.61 -6.27
N ALA A 28 -1.31 6.16 -5.77
CA ALA A 28 -0.05 6.19 -6.50
C ALA A 28 0.48 4.76 -6.79
N VAL A 29 0.42 3.85 -5.80
CA VAL A 29 0.81 2.45 -5.99
C VAL A 29 -0.08 1.77 -7.03
N ILE A 30 -1.40 1.94 -6.96
CA ILE A 30 -2.33 1.38 -7.94
C ILE A 30 -2.01 1.87 -9.35
N GLY A 31 -1.79 3.17 -9.54
CA GLY A 31 -1.47 3.75 -10.84
C GLY A 31 -0.17 3.19 -11.45
N LEU A 32 0.90 3.12 -10.65
CA LEU A 32 2.17 2.55 -11.10
C LEU A 32 2.04 1.07 -11.44
N CYS A 33 1.40 0.28 -10.57
CA CYS A 33 1.21 -1.16 -10.80
C CYS A 33 0.32 -1.45 -12.01
N ALA A 34 -0.76 -0.69 -12.20
CA ALA A 34 -1.65 -0.84 -13.35
C ALA A 34 -0.92 -0.52 -14.66
N ASN A 35 -0.09 0.52 -14.69
CA ASN A 35 0.70 0.89 -15.87
C ASN A 35 1.67 -0.23 -16.26
N PHE A 36 2.37 -0.83 -15.28
CA PHE A 36 3.25 -1.97 -15.52
C PHE A 36 2.50 -3.20 -16.05
N ILE A 37 1.36 -3.54 -15.44
CA ILE A 37 0.55 -4.67 -15.90
C ILE A 37 0.11 -4.44 -17.34
N ASN A 38 -0.40 -3.24 -17.67
CA ASN A 38 -0.81 -2.90 -19.03
C ASN A 38 0.34 -3.02 -20.05
N GLY A 39 1.55 -2.58 -19.67
CA GLY A 39 2.74 -2.72 -20.53
C GLY A 39 3.11 -4.18 -20.80
N ILE A 40 3.02 -5.04 -19.79
CA ILE A 40 3.35 -6.47 -19.89
C ILE A 40 2.27 -7.23 -20.69
N THR A 41 0.99 -6.95 -20.45
CA THR A 41 -0.11 -7.64 -21.14
C THR A 41 -0.22 -7.22 -22.60
N THR A 42 0.06 -5.94 -22.93
CA THR A 42 0.15 -5.47 -24.32
C THR A 42 1.25 -6.18 -25.11
N ALA A 43 2.26 -6.69 -24.40
CA ALA A 43 3.34 -7.47 -24.98
C ALA A 43 3.04 -8.98 -25.10
N GLU A 44 1.80 -9.41 -24.88
CA GLU A 44 1.39 -10.83 -24.89
C GLU A 44 2.13 -11.69 -23.84
N HIS A 45 2.51 -11.08 -22.72
CA HIS A 45 3.12 -11.78 -21.59
C HIS A 45 2.24 -11.68 -20.35
N ASP A 46 2.37 -12.67 -19.46
CA ASP A 46 1.69 -12.68 -18.17
C ASP A 46 2.49 -11.89 -17.12
N PRO A 47 1.84 -10.99 -16.37
CA PRO A 47 2.50 -10.19 -15.35
C PRO A 47 2.95 -11.03 -14.14
N PRO A 48 4.02 -10.61 -13.45
CA PRO A 48 4.51 -11.31 -12.27
C PRO A 48 3.48 -11.27 -11.12
N ALA A 49 3.39 -12.39 -10.39
CA ALA A 49 2.42 -12.57 -9.31
C ALA A 49 2.61 -11.55 -8.16
N GLU A 50 3.84 -11.08 -7.94
CA GLU A 50 4.18 -10.06 -6.96
C GLU A 50 3.48 -8.72 -7.26
N LEU A 51 3.37 -8.36 -8.53
CA LEU A 51 2.75 -7.11 -8.97
C LEU A 51 1.22 -7.18 -8.88
N ILE A 52 0.65 -8.32 -9.29
CA ILE A 52 -0.78 -8.60 -9.13
C ILE A 52 -1.15 -8.61 -7.65
N GLY A 53 -0.37 -9.30 -6.81
CA GLY A 53 -0.55 -9.34 -5.37
C GLY A 53 -0.51 -7.95 -4.74
N THR A 54 0.45 -7.12 -5.14
CA THR A 54 0.54 -5.72 -4.70
C THR A 54 -0.72 -4.92 -5.07
N LEU A 55 -1.17 -5.04 -6.32
CA LEU A 55 -2.37 -4.33 -6.81
C LEU A 55 -3.62 -4.76 -6.02
N THR A 56 -3.82 -6.05 -5.81
CA THR A 56 -5.00 -6.57 -5.08
C THR A 56 -5.04 -6.09 -3.62
N VAL A 57 -3.89 -6.12 -2.92
CA VAL A 57 -3.77 -5.59 -1.56
C VAL A 57 -4.02 -4.08 -1.54
N ALA A 58 -3.46 -3.34 -2.51
CA ALA A 58 -3.63 -1.89 -2.58
C ALA A 58 -5.09 -1.49 -2.81
N VAL A 59 -5.78 -2.14 -3.76
CA VAL A 59 -7.21 -1.87 -4.04
C VAL A 59 -8.07 -2.20 -2.82
N THR A 60 -7.83 -3.36 -2.17
CA THR A 60 -8.56 -3.76 -0.95
C THR A 60 -8.35 -2.74 0.17
N SER A 61 -7.10 -2.25 0.33
CA SER A 61 -6.75 -1.24 1.32
C SER A 61 -7.43 0.10 1.05
N VAL A 62 -7.55 0.53 -0.22
CA VAL A 62 -8.28 1.75 -0.58
C VAL A 62 -9.74 1.66 -0.18
N VAL A 63 -10.41 0.56 -0.52
CA VAL A 63 -11.82 0.33 -0.15
C VAL A 63 -11.98 0.40 1.37
N TYR A 64 -11.10 -0.27 2.12
CA TYR A 64 -11.11 -0.22 3.58
C TYR A 64 -10.89 1.21 4.13
N VAL A 65 -9.93 1.96 3.61
CA VAL A 65 -9.64 3.34 4.05
C VAL A 65 -10.83 4.26 3.80
N VAL A 66 -11.50 4.14 2.64
CA VAL A 66 -12.68 4.94 2.31
C VAL A 66 -13.85 4.60 3.24
N ILE A 67 -14.13 3.31 3.45
CA ILE A 67 -15.23 2.87 4.33
C ILE A 67 -14.99 3.38 5.76
N THR A 68 -13.78 3.15 6.31
CA THR A 68 -13.46 3.57 7.67
C THR A 68 -13.44 5.10 7.83
N TYR A 69 -13.07 5.84 6.79
CA TYR A 69 -13.18 7.30 6.78
C TYR A 69 -14.65 7.75 6.87
N ILE A 70 -15.57 7.14 6.12
CA ILE A 70 -17.01 7.46 6.17
C ILE A 70 -17.57 7.13 7.57
N LEU A 71 -17.31 5.92 8.08
CA LEU A 71 -17.80 5.50 9.40
C LEU A 71 -17.25 6.38 10.54
N TYR A 72 -16.05 6.94 10.38
CA TYR A 72 -15.47 7.89 11.32
C TYR A 72 -16.27 9.19 11.38
N TYR A 73 -16.69 9.74 10.24
CA TYR A 73 -17.54 10.94 10.21
C TYR A 73 -18.95 10.67 10.76
N ASP A 74 -19.47 9.47 10.55
CA ASP A 74 -20.76 9.06 11.11
C ASP A 74 -20.70 8.75 12.61
N SER A 75 -19.52 8.84 13.24
CA SER A 75 -19.30 8.52 14.66
C SER A 75 -19.73 7.09 15.05
N MET A 76 -19.85 6.19 14.06
CA MET A 76 -20.24 4.79 14.24
C MET A 76 -19.04 3.84 14.18
N LEU A 77 -17.81 4.36 14.14
CA LEU A 77 -16.63 3.55 13.94
C LEU A 77 -16.28 2.75 15.20
N PRO A 78 -16.33 1.40 15.17
CA PRO A 78 -15.83 0.61 16.28
C PRO A 78 -14.30 0.58 16.23
N LEU A 79 -13.68 1.34 17.13
CA LEU A 79 -12.23 1.58 17.14
C LEU A 79 -11.40 0.30 17.31
N LEU A 80 -11.87 -0.67 18.10
CA LEU A 80 -11.17 -1.93 18.30
C LEU A 80 -11.11 -2.76 17.01
N PHE A 81 -12.24 -2.93 16.32
CA PHE A 81 -12.25 -3.64 15.03
C PHE A 81 -11.40 -2.91 13.99
N THR A 82 -11.49 -1.58 13.95
CA THR A 82 -10.66 -0.77 13.05
C THR A 82 -9.17 -1.00 13.29
N GLY A 83 -8.73 -0.98 14.55
CA GLY A 83 -7.33 -1.26 14.90
C GLY A 83 -6.87 -2.68 14.52
N ILE A 84 -7.75 -3.68 14.65
CA ILE A 84 -7.46 -5.05 14.21
C ILE A 84 -7.28 -5.10 12.68
N PHE A 85 -8.19 -4.50 11.91
CA PHE A 85 -8.09 -4.47 10.46
C PHE A 85 -6.86 -3.69 9.98
N ASP A 86 -6.52 -2.57 10.62
CA ASP A 86 -5.27 -1.85 10.36
C ASP A 86 -4.04 -2.75 10.62
N GLY A 87 -4.08 -3.56 11.68
CA GLY A 87 -3.05 -4.56 11.97
C GLY A 87 -2.94 -5.67 10.91
N LEU A 88 -4.07 -6.14 10.38
CA LEU A 88 -4.07 -7.12 9.28
C LEU A 88 -3.51 -6.51 7.99
N LEU A 89 -3.86 -5.27 7.66
CA LEU A 89 -3.32 -4.56 6.51
C LEU A 89 -1.83 -4.24 6.67
N LEU A 90 -1.37 -3.97 7.89
CA LEU A 90 0.05 -3.86 8.21
C LEU A 90 0.80 -5.16 7.89
N ILE A 91 0.28 -6.31 8.31
CA ILE A 91 0.89 -7.61 8.01
C ILE A 91 0.94 -7.82 6.49
N ALA A 92 -0.16 -7.54 5.79
CA ALA A 92 -0.21 -7.64 4.33
C ALA A 92 0.82 -6.71 3.65
N SER A 93 0.95 -5.46 4.11
CA SER A 93 1.91 -4.50 3.54
C SER A 93 3.37 -4.89 3.82
N ILE A 94 3.65 -5.53 4.96
CA ILE A 94 4.99 -6.09 5.26
C ILE A 94 5.33 -7.22 4.28
N VAL A 95 4.37 -8.13 4.01
CA VAL A 95 4.57 -9.20 3.04
C VAL A 95 4.86 -8.62 1.67
N VAL A 96 4.05 -7.67 1.18
CA VAL A 96 4.28 -6.98 -0.09
C VAL A 96 5.66 -6.30 -0.14
N ALA A 97 6.02 -5.52 0.89
CA ALA A 97 7.32 -4.86 0.97
C ALA A 97 8.50 -5.85 0.93
N SER A 98 8.35 -7.00 1.58
CA SER A 98 9.37 -8.05 1.60
C SER A 98 9.53 -8.77 0.26
N LEU A 99 8.43 -9.00 -0.48
CA LEU A 99 8.45 -9.65 -1.79
C LEU A 99 9.07 -8.71 -2.83
N LEU A 100 8.64 -7.45 -2.85
CA LEU A 100 9.18 -6.45 -3.77
C LEU A 100 10.64 -6.11 -3.48
N GLY A 101 11.04 -6.08 -2.20
CA GLY A 101 12.37 -5.64 -1.76
C GLY A 101 13.51 -6.61 -2.05
N LYS A 102 13.24 -7.91 -2.20
CA LYS A 102 14.27 -8.96 -2.39
C LYS A 102 15.26 -8.63 -3.53
N PRO A 103 14.82 -8.40 -4.79
CA PRO A 103 15.74 -8.06 -5.87
C PRO A 103 16.20 -6.60 -5.83
N LEU A 104 15.38 -5.69 -5.28
CA LEU A 104 15.64 -4.24 -5.31
C LEU A 104 16.71 -3.80 -4.32
N SER A 105 16.86 -4.50 -3.19
CA SER A 105 17.83 -4.15 -2.14
C SER A 105 19.28 -4.16 -2.64
N LYS A 106 19.58 -4.99 -3.65
CA LYS A 106 20.93 -5.15 -4.22
C LYS A 106 21.10 -4.50 -5.59
N LEU A 107 20.04 -3.89 -6.13
CA LEU A 107 20.03 -3.41 -7.51
C LEU A 107 20.37 -1.91 -7.59
N ASN A 108 21.38 -1.59 -8.40
CA ASN A 108 21.75 -0.22 -8.75
C ASN A 108 21.11 0.17 -10.08
N CYS A 109 19.99 0.89 -10.05
CA CYS A 109 19.29 1.37 -11.25
C CYS A 109 20.18 2.26 -12.15
N ALA A 110 21.24 2.86 -11.61
CA ALA A 110 22.21 3.63 -12.37
C ALA A 110 23.08 2.78 -13.31
N ALA A 111 23.22 1.48 -13.07
CA ALA A 111 24.02 0.59 -13.93
C ALA A 111 23.22 0.01 -15.10
N LEU A 112 21.90 0.23 -15.15
CA LEU A 112 21.02 -0.28 -16.20
C LEU A 112 21.03 0.63 -17.44
N PRO A 113 20.75 0.07 -18.63
CA PRO A 113 20.60 0.86 -19.84
C PRO A 113 19.49 1.92 -19.66
N THR A 114 19.76 3.15 -20.12
CA THR A 114 18.75 4.20 -20.18
C THR A 114 17.82 3.89 -21.34
N SER A 115 16.51 3.96 -21.11
CA SER A 115 15.47 3.91 -22.15
C SER A 115 15.64 5.12 -23.08
N THR A 116 16.55 5.04 -24.05
CA THR A 116 16.75 6.07 -25.06
C THR A 116 15.53 6.08 -25.98
N GLY A 117 14.53 6.87 -25.61
CA GLY A 117 13.44 7.35 -26.46
C GLY A 117 12.56 6.28 -27.08
N LEU A 118 11.52 5.84 -26.37
CA LEU A 118 10.34 5.26 -27.03
C LEU A 118 9.07 5.51 -26.22
N ALA A 119 8.77 6.78 -26.00
CA ALA A 119 7.39 7.20 -25.91
C ALA A 119 6.71 6.85 -27.26
N GLY A 120 6.02 5.71 -27.32
CA GLY A 120 5.09 5.42 -28.42
C GLY A 120 5.48 4.35 -29.44
N THR A 121 6.26 3.31 -29.10
CA THR A 121 6.36 2.15 -30.02
C THR A 121 6.47 0.84 -29.23
N THR A 122 5.33 0.16 -29.16
CA THR A 122 5.21 -1.30 -29.14
C THR A 122 6.32 -1.92 -30.00
N THR A 123 7.03 -2.94 -29.49
CA THR A 123 8.20 -3.64 -30.07
C THR A 123 9.58 -3.16 -29.59
N ALA A 124 9.94 -3.53 -28.36
CA ALA A 124 11.34 -3.70 -27.99
C ALA A 124 11.50 -4.90 -27.04
N PHE A 125 10.90 -6.04 -27.42
CA PHE A 125 11.44 -7.34 -27.06
C PHE A 125 12.44 -7.69 -28.15
N ILE A 126 13.72 -7.77 -27.78
CA ILE A 126 14.84 -8.49 -28.42
C ILE A 126 16.15 -7.68 -28.28
N SER A 127 17.04 -8.27 -27.49
CA SER A 127 18.51 -8.21 -27.56
C SER A 127 19.22 -6.90 -27.25
N THR A 128 19.98 -6.87 -26.14
CA THR A 128 21.45 -7.05 -26.15
C THR A 128 22.00 -7.01 -24.72
N ALA A 129 22.07 -8.18 -24.05
CA ALA A 129 23.03 -8.48 -22.99
C ALA A 129 22.90 -9.96 -22.56
N GLY A 130 23.61 -10.86 -23.26
CA GLY A 130 24.27 -12.03 -22.68
C GLY A 130 23.54 -13.07 -21.81
N VAL A 131 22.22 -13.03 -21.62
CA VAL A 131 21.47 -14.11 -20.96
C VAL A 131 20.52 -14.72 -21.99
N PRO A 132 20.66 -16.01 -22.33
CA PRO A 132 19.77 -16.63 -23.30
C PRO A 132 18.35 -16.66 -22.73
N ILE A 133 17.50 -15.76 -23.22
CA ILE A 133 16.03 -15.89 -23.21
C ILE A 133 15.67 -17.01 -24.18
N ARG A 134 16.16 -18.23 -23.92
CA ARG A 134 15.74 -19.45 -24.61
C ARG A 134 14.78 -20.28 -23.75
N ALA A 135 14.46 -19.79 -22.54
CA ALA A 135 13.54 -20.41 -21.59
C ALA A 135 12.12 -19.80 -21.60
N THR A 136 11.90 -18.63 -22.21
CA THR A 136 10.60 -17.91 -22.14
C THR A 136 9.59 -18.32 -23.21
N ILE A 137 10.00 -19.09 -24.23
CA ILE A 137 9.03 -19.64 -25.21
C ILE A 137 8.18 -20.78 -24.61
N ILE A 138 8.57 -21.33 -23.46
CA ILE A 138 7.81 -22.41 -22.78
C ILE A 138 6.91 -21.86 -21.65
N THR A 139 7.12 -20.62 -21.21
CA THR A 139 6.29 -19.99 -20.17
C THR A 139 6.06 -18.51 -20.52
N GLN A 140 4.83 -18.16 -20.88
CA GLN A 140 4.37 -16.79 -21.20
C GLN A 140 4.54 -15.80 -20.03
N THR A 141 5.00 -16.27 -18.86
CA THR A 141 5.20 -15.51 -17.63
C THR A 141 6.53 -14.79 -17.57
N VAL A 142 6.50 -13.47 -17.32
CA VAL A 142 7.71 -12.69 -17.02
C VAL A 142 8.05 -12.83 -15.54
N SER A 143 9.27 -13.27 -15.23
CA SER A 143 9.75 -13.33 -13.85
C SER A 143 10.03 -11.92 -13.30
N TYR A 144 9.56 -11.64 -12.08
CA TYR A 144 9.77 -10.36 -11.40
C TYR A 144 11.24 -9.89 -11.36
N PRO A 145 12.26 -10.72 -11.03
CA PRO A 145 13.65 -10.26 -11.00
C PRO A 145 14.19 -9.87 -12.37
N SER A 146 13.75 -10.50 -13.46
CA SER A 146 14.16 -10.11 -14.82
C SER A 146 13.46 -8.84 -15.27
N PHE A 147 12.19 -8.65 -14.88
CA PHE A 147 11.42 -7.43 -15.16
C PHE A 147 12.06 -6.18 -14.54
N VAL A 148 12.45 -6.22 -13.26
CA VAL A 148 13.02 -5.05 -12.58
C VAL A 148 14.41 -4.65 -13.10
N THR A 149 15.08 -5.55 -13.84
CA THR A 149 16.39 -5.29 -14.45
C THR A 149 16.33 -4.84 -15.91
N LEU A 150 15.13 -4.75 -16.50
CA LEU A 150 14.95 -4.53 -17.93
C LEU A 150 15.47 -3.16 -18.38
N ASP A 151 15.07 -2.12 -17.66
CA ASP A 151 15.40 -0.74 -17.99
C ASP A 151 15.49 0.16 -16.74
N ARG A 152 16.23 1.26 -16.87
CA ARG A 152 16.45 2.20 -15.77
C ARG A 152 15.16 2.84 -15.26
N THR A 153 14.21 3.16 -16.14
CA THR A 153 12.95 3.83 -15.76
C THR A 153 12.07 2.92 -14.90
N THR A 154 11.81 1.69 -15.34
CA THR A 154 11.08 0.66 -14.59
C THR A 154 11.74 0.38 -13.24
N CYS A 155 13.08 0.33 -13.18
CA CYS A 155 13.81 0.13 -11.92
C CYS A 155 13.54 1.24 -10.89
N TYR A 156 13.50 2.51 -11.30
CA TYR A 156 13.18 3.60 -10.37
C TYR A 156 11.72 3.61 -9.95
N GLU A 157 10.80 3.34 -10.89
CA GLU A 157 9.38 3.30 -10.60
C GLU A 157 9.01 2.14 -9.66
N ILE A 158 9.55 0.94 -9.86
CA ILE A 158 9.31 -0.19 -8.94
C ILE A 158 9.96 0.06 -7.57
N LYS A 159 11.09 0.78 -7.52
CA LYS A 159 11.72 1.21 -6.26
C LYS A 159 10.84 2.24 -5.53
N ALA A 160 10.13 3.09 -6.26
CA ALA A 160 9.13 3.98 -5.68
C ALA A 160 7.93 3.20 -5.11
N VAL A 161 7.42 2.17 -5.81
CA VAL A 161 6.38 1.27 -5.30
C VAL A 161 6.83 0.58 -4.01
N TRP A 162 8.06 0.07 -3.97
CA TRP A 162 8.64 -0.53 -2.76
C TRP A 162 8.73 0.47 -1.60
N GLY A 163 9.19 1.70 -1.86
CA GLY A 163 9.23 2.77 -0.86
C GLY A 163 7.85 3.15 -0.33
N LEU A 164 6.85 3.26 -1.21
CA LEU A 164 5.46 3.51 -0.83
C LEU A 164 4.87 2.37 0.00
N SER A 165 5.22 1.11 -0.30
CA SER A 165 4.83 -0.05 0.51
C SER A 165 5.39 0.01 1.93
N ILE A 166 6.64 0.47 2.11
CA ILE A 166 7.22 0.70 3.45
C ILE A 166 6.49 1.84 4.16
N ALA A 167 6.16 2.92 3.44
CA ALA A 167 5.37 4.01 4.01
C ALA A 167 4.01 3.52 4.50
N HIS A 168 3.33 2.63 3.76
CA HIS A 168 2.07 2.01 4.21
C HIS A 168 2.23 1.24 5.51
N CYS A 169 3.33 0.48 5.68
CA CYS A 169 3.60 -0.19 6.96
C CYS A 169 3.63 0.81 8.13
N VAL A 170 4.32 1.94 7.96
CA VAL A 170 4.39 2.98 8.98
C VAL A 170 3.00 3.57 9.24
N LEU A 171 2.28 3.96 8.19
CA LEU A 171 0.97 4.59 8.31
C LEU A 171 -0.07 3.67 8.96
N PHE A 172 -0.11 2.37 8.61
CA PHE A 172 -1.02 1.41 9.24
C PHE A 172 -0.63 1.10 10.68
N SER A 173 0.67 1.06 11.00
CA SER A 173 1.13 0.90 12.38
C SER A 173 0.67 2.04 13.27
N PHE A 174 0.87 3.29 12.83
CA PHE A 174 0.41 4.46 13.58
C PHE A 174 -1.11 4.50 13.69
N SER A 175 -1.84 4.14 12.63
CA SER A 175 -3.31 4.06 12.66
C SER A 175 -3.81 3.04 13.69
N ALA A 176 -3.20 1.85 13.73
CA ALA A 176 -3.54 0.82 14.70
C ALA A 176 -3.28 1.28 16.14
N LEU A 177 -2.13 1.92 16.40
CA LEU A 177 -1.78 2.45 17.73
C LEU A 177 -2.75 3.54 18.19
N VAL A 178 -3.13 4.46 17.30
CA VAL A 178 -4.11 5.50 17.59
C VAL A 178 -5.48 4.90 17.91
N CYS A 179 -5.93 3.91 17.13
CA CYS A 179 -7.20 3.22 17.38
C CYS A 179 -7.22 2.49 18.73
N VAL A 180 -6.15 1.75 19.05
CA VAL A 180 -6.01 1.04 20.34
C VAL A 180 -5.94 2.04 21.51
N GLY A 181 -5.16 3.10 21.37
CA GLY A 181 -5.06 4.14 22.39
C GLY A 181 -6.40 4.83 22.65
N LEU A 182 -7.14 5.17 21.59
CA LEU A 182 -8.45 5.79 21.73
C LEU A 182 -9.47 4.83 22.35
N TRP A 183 -9.45 3.56 21.95
CA TRP A 183 -10.27 2.52 22.57
C TRP A 183 -10.01 2.38 24.07
N HIS A 184 -8.74 2.32 24.48
CA HIS A 184 -8.38 2.24 25.89
C HIS A 184 -8.87 3.46 26.68
N ARG A 185 -8.73 4.67 26.13
CA ARG A 185 -9.21 5.90 26.78
C ARG A 185 -10.71 5.91 26.98
N LEU A 186 -11.48 5.60 25.93
CA LEU A 186 -12.95 5.54 26.00
C LEU A 186 -13.42 4.47 26.98
N ARG A 187 -12.73 3.33 27.06
CA ARG A 187 -13.04 2.27 28.03
C ARG A 187 -12.76 2.70 29.47
N SER A 188 -11.65 3.41 29.72
CA SER A 188 -11.34 3.93 31.05
C SER A 188 -12.33 5.01 31.50
N GLU A 189 -12.74 5.92 30.60
CA GLU A 189 -13.76 6.94 30.90
C GLU A 189 -15.13 6.30 31.19
N ALA A 190 -15.50 5.24 30.48
CA ALA A 190 -16.72 4.50 30.77
C ALA A 190 -16.69 3.87 32.18
N ALA A 191 -15.54 3.32 32.60
CA ALA A 191 -15.39 2.71 33.92
C ALA A 191 -15.47 3.75 35.06
N THR A 192 -14.90 4.95 34.90
CA THR A 192 -14.96 6.02 35.91
C THR A 192 -16.36 6.63 36.07
N ASN A 193 -17.19 6.62 35.04
CA ASN A 193 -18.56 7.16 35.11
C ASN A 193 -19.56 6.18 35.77
N THR A 194 -19.17 4.93 36.00
CA THR A 194 -20.00 3.90 36.66
C THR A 194 -19.73 3.75 38.16
N GLU A 195 -18.76 4.48 38.73
CA GLU A 195 -18.59 4.51 40.18
C GLU A 195 -19.72 5.37 40.80
N PRO A 196 -20.61 4.82 41.64
CA PRO A 196 -21.68 5.60 42.25
C PRO A 196 -21.05 6.72 43.07
N LYS A 197 -21.45 7.97 42.81
CA LYS A 197 -21.27 9.05 43.79
C LYS A 197 -22.07 8.66 45.01
N ASP A 198 -21.41 8.05 45.99
CA ASP A 198 -21.99 7.87 47.31
C ASP A 198 -22.47 9.23 47.83
N ILE A 199 -23.69 9.18 48.32
CA ILE A 199 -24.57 10.29 48.62
C ILE A 199 -24.02 11.03 49.84
N GLU A 200 -23.49 12.24 49.66
CA GLU A 200 -23.45 13.24 50.74
C GLU A 200 -24.81 13.92 50.81
N GLY A 201 -25.57 13.65 51.88
CA GLY A 201 -26.84 14.32 52.21
C GLY A 201 -27.78 13.48 53.03
#